data_AF-Q0FYJ0-F1
#
_entry.id   AF-Q0FYJ0-F1
#
_cell.length_a   1.000
_cell.length_b   1.000
_cell.length_c   1.000
_cell.angle_alpha   90.00
_cell.angle_beta   90.00
_cell.angle_gamma   90.00
#
_symmetry.space_group_name_H-M   'P 1'
#
loop_
_entity.id
_entity.type
_entity.pdbx_description
1 polymer ?
#
loop_
_entity_poly.entity_id
_entity_poly.type
_entity_poly.pdbx_seq_one_letter_code
_entity_poly.pdbx_strand_id
1 'polypeptide(L)'
;MTLSRTFAGLCFALAGSSVAAQESDPIARGDYLVNTSGCHDCHTPWIMGANGPEPDTTRALSGHPADETIEAPAVVPEGWTMAANLTSTAWSGPWGVSFTANLTPDPETGVLRDMSETQFIETIRNGRHMGQGRPLLPPMPWPAYRNMTDADLAAIYAYLQQVTPIRNPVPEPLSPAQ
;
A
#
# COMPACT_ATOMS: atom_id res chain seq x y z
N MET A 1 -71.51 20.45 36.09
CA MET A 1 -71.09 19.35 35.19
C MET A 1 -70.62 19.94 33.87
N THR A 2 -69.31 20.06 33.66
CA THR A 2 -68.64 19.95 32.35
C THR A 2 -67.14 19.84 32.60
N LEU A 3 -66.57 18.72 32.15
CA LEU A 3 -65.25 18.23 32.52
C LEU A 3 -64.13 18.99 31.79
N SER A 4 -63.11 19.38 32.55
CA SER A 4 -61.79 19.75 32.04
C SER A 4 -61.12 18.51 31.45
N ARG A 5 -60.71 18.59 30.18
CA ARG A 5 -59.96 17.53 29.50
C ARG A 5 -58.46 17.84 29.59
N THR A 6 -57.78 17.19 30.53
CA THR A 6 -56.33 17.16 30.60
C THR A 6 -55.82 16.22 29.51
N PHE A 7 -55.10 16.74 28.51
CA PHE A 7 -54.34 15.91 27.57
C PHE A 7 -53.02 15.52 28.25
N ALA A 8 -52.91 14.27 28.68
CA ALA A 8 -51.63 13.66 29.05
C ALA A 8 -50.85 13.34 27.77
N GLY A 9 -49.84 14.15 27.45
CA GLY A 9 -48.90 13.88 26.37
C GLY A 9 -48.02 12.69 26.72
N LEU A 10 -48.21 11.59 26.00
CA LEU A 10 -47.38 10.39 26.10
C LEU A 10 -46.07 10.66 25.32
N CYS A 11 -45.00 11.02 26.03
CA CYS A 11 -43.66 11.06 25.43
C CYS A 11 -43.21 9.63 25.12
N PHE A 12 -43.28 9.23 23.85
CA PHE A 12 -42.54 8.08 23.35
C PHE A 12 -41.07 8.49 23.22
N ALA A 13 -40.24 8.08 24.19
CA ALA A 13 -38.80 8.09 24.01
C ALA A 13 -38.45 7.02 22.97
N LEU A 14 -38.14 7.45 21.74
CA LEU A 14 -37.45 6.61 20.78
C LEU A 14 -36.05 6.36 21.34
N ALA A 15 -35.86 5.18 21.94
CA ALA A 15 -34.55 4.63 22.18
C ALA A 15 -33.91 4.41 20.80
N GLY A 16 -33.22 5.43 20.29
CA GLY A 16 -32.29 5.26 19.19
C GLY A 16 -31.28 4.24 19.67
N SER A 17 -31.34 3.02 19.13
CA SER A 17 -30.22 2.10 19.18
C SER A 17 -29.04 2.89 18.65
N SER A 18 -28.13 3.28 19.54
CA SER A 18 -26.84 3.76 19.11
C SER A 18 -26.27 2.61 18.30
N VAL A 19 -26.22 2.79 16.98
CA VAL A 19 -25.20 2.18 16.15
C VAL A 19 -23.90 2.73 16.74
N ALA A 20 -23.47 2.15 17.86
CA ALA A 20 -22.10 2.19 18.27
C ALA A 20 -21.36 1.66 17.04
N ALA A 21 -20.50 2.52 16.50
CA ALA A 21 -19.67 2.22 15.35
C ALA A 21 -19.14 0.79 15.51
N GLN A 22 -19.62 -0.11 14.66
CA GLN A 22 -19.02 -1.41 14.54
C GLN A 22 -17.61 -1.12 14.01
N GLU A 23 -16.60 -1.26 14.88
CA GLU A 23 -15.20 -1.24 14.48
C GLU A 23 -15.08 -2.17 13.29
N SER A 24 -14.82 -1.60 12.11
CA SER A 24 -14.60 -2.38 10.90
C SER A 24 -13.40 -3.29 11.14
N ASP A 25 -13.52 -4.58 10.84
CA ASP A 25 -12.41 -5.54 10.89
C ASP A 25 -11.15 -4.91 10.25
N PRO A 26 -10.07 -4.69 11.01
CA PRO A 26 -8.86 -4.05 10.51
C PRO A 26 -8.26 -4.77 9.30
N ILE A 27 -8.39 -6.10 9.22
CA ILE A 27 -7.87 -6.86 8.07
C ILE A 27 -8.73 -6.58 6.83
N ALA A 28 -10.06 -6.60 6.95
CA ALA A 28 -10.95 -6.26 5.85
C ALA A 28 -10.79 -4.79 5.40
N ARG A 29 -10.52 -3.88 6.34
CA ARG A 29 -10.18 -2.48 6.02
C ARG A 29 -8.85 -2.39 5.26
N GLY A 30 -7.84 -3.14 5.69
CA GLY A 30 -6.54 -3.20 5.04
C GLY A 30 -6.63 -3.78 3.62
N ASP A 31 -7.39 -4.86 3.45
CA ASP A 31 -7.70 -5.48 2.16
C ASP A 31 -8.31 -4.46 1.19
N TYR A 32 -9.37 -3.77 1.63
CA TYR A 32 -9.99 -2.70 0.86
C TYR A 32 -8.97 -1.62 0.46
N LEU A 33 -8.17 -1.13 1.40
CA LEU A 33 -7.21 -0.06 1.15
C LEU A 33 -6.12 -0.49 0.16
N VAL A 34 -5.54 -1.69 0.33
CA VAL A 34 -4.49 -2.20 -0.57
C VAL A 34 -5.01 -2.41 -1.99
N ASN A 35 -6.25 -2.90 -2.13
CA ASN A 35 -6.85 -3.17 -3.43
C ASN A 35 -7.45 -1.92 -4.12
N THR A 36 -7.70 -0.83 -3.39
CA THR A 36 -8.31 0.38 -3.96
C THR A 36 -7.38 1.59 -4.03
N SER A 37 -6.23 1.54 -3.36
CA SER A 37 -5.28 2.65 -3.29
C SER A 37 -4.06 2.48 -4.21
N GLY A 38 -4.10 1.59 -5.20
CA GLY A 38 -3.03 1.45 -6.20
C GLY A 38 -1.75 0.76 -5.71
N CYS A 39 -1.80 0.02 -4.59
CA CYS A 39 -0.63 -0.74 -4.12
C CYS A 39 -0.17 -1.79 -5.14
N HIS A 40 -1.13 -2.43 -5.81
CA HIS A 40 -0.87 -3.45 -6.82
C HIS A 40 -0.23 -2.88 -8.09
N ASP A 41 -0.46 -1.61 -8.43
CA ASP A 41 0.01 -1.00 -9.69
C ASP A 41 1.52 -1.07 -9.84
N CYS A 42 2.24 -1.06 -8.71
CA CYS A 42 3.69 -1.11 -8.64
C CYS A 42 4.21 -2.37 -7.92
N HIS A 43 3.52 -2.86 -6.88
CA HIS A 43 4.01 -3.99 -6.10
C HIS A 43 3.58 -5.36 -6.65
N THR A 44 2.75 -5.42 -7.69
CA THR A 44 2.43 -6.65 -8.42
C THR A 44 3.02 -6.56 -9.83
N PRO A 45 3.89 -7.50 -10.24
CA PRO A 45 4.38 -7.55 -11.61
C PRO A 45 3.23 -7.58 -12.62
N TRP A 46 3.36 -6.84 -13.70
CA TRP A 46 2.43 -6.91 -14.82
C TRP A 46 2.89 -7.94 -15.84
N ILE A 47 1.93 -8.62 -16.46
CA ILE A 47 2.11 -9.57 -17.55
C ILE A 47 1.24 -9.17 -18.74
N MET A 48 1.61 -9.65 -19.94
CA MET A 48 0.76 -9.50 -21.11
C MET A 48 -0.32 -10.58 -21.13
N GLY A 49 -1.51 -10.22 -20.68
CA GLY A 49 -2.71 -11.05 -20.73
C GLY A 49 -3.43 -10.95 -22.07
N ALA A 50 -4.56 -11.67 -22.16
CA ALA A 50 -5.38 -11.70 -23.38
C ALA A 50 -6.00 -10.33 -23.74
N ASN A 51 -6.16 -9.45 -22.76
CA ASN A 51 -6.78 -8.12 -22.92
C ASN A 51 -5.77 -6.97 -22.86
N GLY A 52 -4.47 -7.27 -22.91
CA GLY A 52 -3.39 -6.29 -22.72
C GLY A 52 -2.64 -6.50 -21.40
N PRO A 53 -1.86 -5.50 -20.97
CA PRO A 53 -1.16 -5.57 -19.68
C PRO A 53 -2.16 -5.74 -18.53
N GLU A 54 -1.91 -6.72 -17.66
CA GLU A 54 -2.68 -6.96 -16.44
C GLU A 54 -1.77 -7.41 -15.29
N PRO A 55 -2.17 -7.23 -14.02
CA PRO A 55 -1.40 -7.71 -12.88
C PRO A 55 -1.28 -9.24 -12.85
N ASP A 56 -0.09 -9.76 -12.61
CA ASP A 56 0.16 -11.17 -12.35
C ASP A 56 -0.30 -11.54 -10.93
N THR A 57 -1.52 -12.05 -10.85
CA THR A 57 -2.13 -12.48 -9.59
C THR A 57 -1.37 -13.62 -8.90
N THR A 58 -0.55 -14.40 -9.63
CA THR A 58 0.29 -15.45 -9.02
C THR A 58 1.49 -14.87 -8.27
N ARG A 59 1.78 -13.59 -8.50
CA ARG A 59 2.89 -12.82 -7.94
C ARG A 59 2.43 -11.55 -7.22
N ALA A 60 1.17 -11.53 -6.78
CA ALA A 60 0.57 -10.39 -6.10
C ALA A 60 1.45 -9.86 -4.96
N LEU A 61 1.73 -8.56 -4.97
CA LEU A 61 2.49 -7.83 -3.95
C LEU A 61 3.96 -8.28 -3.76
N SER A 62 4.49 -9.13 -4.65
CA SER A 62 5.85 -9.66 -4.53
C SER A 62 6.96 -8.69 -4.99
N GLY A 63 6.61 -7.52 -5.54
CA GLY A 63 7.58 -6.53 -6.00
C GLY A 63 8.25 -6.91 -7.33
N HIS A 64 9.43 -6.35 -7.59
CA HIS A 64 10.16 -6.60 -8.84
C HIS A 64 10.61 -8.06 -8.96
N PRO A 65 10.32 -8.78 -10.06
CA PRO A 65 10.73 -10.17 -10.21
C PRO A 65 12.26 -10.32 -10.15
N ALA A 66 12.77 -11.16 -9.24
CA ALA A 66 14.21 -11.37 -9.07
C ALA A 66 14.90 -12.04 -10.27
N ASP A 67 14.13 -12.64 -11.17
CA ASP A 67 14.56 -13.23 -12.44
C ASP A 67 14.54 -12.23 -13.60
N GLU A 68 14.01 -11.02 -13.41
CA GLU A 68 14.12 -9.91 -14.35
C GLU A 68 15.37 -9.08 -14.02
N THR A 69 16.32 -9.02 -14.95
CA THR A 69 17.57 -8.26 -14.75
C THR A 69 17.47 -6.90 -15.43
N ILE A 70 17.67 -5.82 -14.66
CA ILE A 70 17.86 -4.46 -15.17
C ILE A 70 19.33 -4.09 -14.96
N GLU A 71 20.12 -4.09 -16.04
CA GLU A 71 21.56 -3.85 -15.97
C GLU A 71 21.92 -2.36 -15.82
N ALA A 72 21.09 -1.47 -16.34
CA ALA A 72 21.33 -0.04 -16.31
C ALA A 72 20.01 0.75 -16.31
N PRO A 73 20.01 2.00 -15.79
CA PRO A 73 18.87 2.90 -15.94
C PRO A 73 18.50 3.09 -17.42
N ALA A 74 17.21 3.07 -17.71
CA ALA A 74 16.73 3.48 -19.03
C ALA A 74 17.09 4.95 -19.28
N VAL A 75 17.49 5.25 -20.52
CA VAL A 75 17.78 6.63 -20.94
C VAL A 75 16.46 7.40 -20.97
N VAL A 76 16.33 8.35 -20.06
CA VAL A 76 15.20 9.29 -19.99
C VAL A 76 15.64 10.68 -20.45
N PRO A 77 14.75 11.50 -21.04
CA PRO A 77 15.02 12.91 -21.28
C PRO A 77 15.51 13.62 -20.02
N GLU A 78 16.35 14.65 -20.21
CA GLU A 78 16.84 15.49 -19.11
C GLU A 78 15.68 16.10 -18.30
N GLY A 79 15.90 16.30 -17.00
CA GLY A 79 14.91 16.83 -16.06
C GLY A 79 14.19 15.73 -15.28
N TRP A 80 13.04 16.07 -14.67
CA TRP A 80 12.23 15.13 -13.91
C TRP A 80 11.39 14.29 -14.87
N THR A 81 12.01 13.30 -15.50
CA THR A 81 11.35 12.31 -16.36
C THR A 81 11.63 10.92 -15.83
N MET A 82 10.68 10.01 -16.05
CA MET A 82 10.84 8.62 -15.64
C MET A 82 10.38 7.63 -16.69
N ALA A 83 11.02 6.46 -16.70
CA ALA A 83 10.63 5.30 -17.49
C ALA A 83 10.35 4.12 -16.56
N ALA A 84 9.36 3.31 -16.89
CA ALA A 84 9.04 2.06 -16.20
C ALA A 84 9.46 0.87 -17.07
N ASN A 85 9.83 -0.25 -16.45
CA ASN A 85 9.96 -1.52 -17.17
C ASN A 85 8.59 -2.13 -17.51
N LEU A 86 8.57 -3.22 -18.28
CA LEU A 86 7.33 -3.85 -18.74
C LEU A 86 6.49 -4.46 -17.62
N THR A 87 7.11 -4.89 -16.53
CA THR A 87 6.39 -5.43 -15.37
C THR A 87 5.88 -4.34 -14.43
N SER A 88 6.13 -3.04 -14.73
CA SER A 88 5.77 -1.91 -13.87
C SER A 88 6.25 -2.10 -12.42
N THR A 89 7.49 -2.54 -12.25
CA THR A 89 8.12 -2.81 -10.94
C THR A 89 9.54 -2.24 -10.81
N ALA A 90 10.10 -1.71 -11.89
CA ALA A 90 11.35 -0.97 -11.90
C ALA A 90 11.20 0.37 -12.61
N TRP A 91 11.74 1.45 -12.03
CA TRP A 91 11.68 2.79 -12.62
C TRP A 91 13.04 3.47 -12.68
N SER A 92 13.32 4.06 -13.83
CA SER A 92 14.53 4.86 -14.08
C SER A 92 14.22 6.35 -14.07
N GLY A 93 15.12 7.15 -13.51
CA GLY A 93 15.06 8.61 -13.54
C GLY A 93 16.38 9.24 -13.07
N PRO A 94 16.42 10.55 -12.80
CA PRO A 94 17.63 11.22 -12.28
C PRO A 94 18.17 10.64 -10.96
N TRP A 95 17.39 9.80 -10.27
CA TRP A 95 17.79 9.10 -9.05
C TRP A 95 18.43 7.72 -9.29
N GLY A 96 18.56 7.27 -10.55
CA GLY A 96 19.01 5.91 -10.88
C GLY A 96 17.84 4.98 -11.15
N VAL A 97 17.91 3.73 -10.66
CA VAL A 97 16.84 2.73 -10.77
C VAL A 97 16.28 2.38 -9.40
N SER A 98 14.98 2.49 -9.23
CA SER A 98 14.26 1.96 -8.08
C SER A 98 13.57 0.66 -8.44
N PHE A 99 13.52 -0.27 -7.48
CA PHE A 99 12.79 -1.53 -7.57
C PHE A 99 11.72 -1.57 -6.48
N THR A 100 10.50 -1.98 -6.83
CA THR A 100 9.44 -2.17 -5.83
C THR A 100 9.74 -3.35 -4.93
N ALA A 101 9.61 -3.13 -3.62
CA ALA A 101 9.83 -4.14 -2.62
C ALA A 101 8.78 -5.25 -2.63
N ASN A 102 9.17 -6.44 -2.17
CA ASN A 102 8.29 -7.54 -1.84
C ASN A 102 7.53 -7.21 -0.54
N LEU A 103 6.21 -6.94 -0.63
CA LEU A 103 5.36 -6.61 0.52
C LEU A 103 4.73 -7.84 1.17
N THR A 104 4.93 -9.04 0.61
CA THR A 104 4.44 -10.27 1.22
C THR A 104 5.20 -10.55 2.54
N PRO A 105 4.61 -11.31 3.48
CA PRO A 105 5.26 -11.62 4.75
C PRO A 105 6.27 -12.78 4.61
N ASP A 106 6.89 -12.92 3.44
CA ASP A 106 7.92 -13.92 3.20
C ASP A 106 9.11 -13.71 4.17
N PRO A 107 9.49 -14.72 4.97
CA PRO A 107 10.47 -14.56 6.04
C PRO A 107 11.91 -14.40 5.53
N GLU A 108 12.18 -14.66 4.26
CA GLU A 108 13.52 -14.56 3.68
C GLU A 108 13.71 -13.29 2.85
N THR A 109 12.67 -12.79 2.21
CA THR A 109 12.77 -11.80 1.14
C THR A 109 11.74 -10.67 1.22
N GLY A 110 10.72 -10.80 2.06
CA GLY A 110 9.72 -9.75 2.28
C GLY A 110 10.32 -8.57 3.04
N VAL A 111 10.05 -7.34 2.60
CA VAL A 111 10.55 -6.13 3.28
C VAL A 111 9.95 -5.95 4.67
N LEU A 112 8.75 -6.52 4.88
CA LEU A 112 8.03 -6.44 6.15
C LEU A 112 8.56 -7.39 7.22
N ARG A 113 9.43 -8.36 6.86
CA ARG A 113 9.95 -9.38 7.79
C ARG A 113 10.72 -8.78 8.98
N ASP A 114 11.42 -7.66 8.72
CA ASP A 114 12.28 -6.95 9.68
C ASP A 114 11.64 -5.63 10.15
N MET A 115 10.39 -5.38 9.75
CA MET A 115 9.69 -4.11 9.96
C MET A 115 8.51 -4.31 10.91
N SER A 116 8.55 -3.66 12.07
CA SER A 116 7.38 -3.55 12.96
C SER A 116 6.29 -2.66 12.34
N GLU A 117 5.06 -2.78 12.84
CA GLU A 117 3.94 -1.89 12.46
C GLU A 117 4.30 -0.41 12.62
N THR A 118 4.96 -0.04 13.73
CA THR A 118 5.41 1.33 13.97
C THR A 118 6.40 1.79 12.89
N GLN A 119 7.37 0.95 12.54
CA GLN A 119 8.33 1.27 11.47
C GLN A 119 7.65 1.34 10.10
N PHE A 120 6.62 0.56 9.85
CA PHE A 120 5.80 0.66 8.63
C PHE A 120 5.08 2.01 8.58
N ILE A 121 4.39 2.40 9.65
CA ILE A 121 3.70 3.68 9.75
C ILE A 121 4.71 4.83 9.55
N GLU A 122 5.82 4.82 10.29
CA GLU A 122 6.87 5.84 10.16
C GLU A 122 7.48 5.88 8.76
N THR A 123 7.64 4.72 8.11
CA THR A 123 8.15 4.63 6.73
C THR A 123 7.26 5.41 5.78
N ILE A 124 5.94 5.21 5.86
CA ILE A 124 4.97 5.91 5.02
C ILE A 124 4.83 7.39 5.40
N ARG A 125 4.82 7.71 6.71
CA ARG A 125 4.68 9.09 7.21
C ARG A 125 5.83 10.00 6.78
N ASN A 126 7.05 9.45 6.78
CA ASN A 126 8.28 10.21 6.57
C ASN A 126 8.90 9.99 5.20
N GLY A 127 8.45 9.00 4.43
CA GLY A 127 9.06 8.64 3.16
C GLY A 127 10.47 8.12 3.31
N ARG A 128 10.75 7.36 4.38
CA ARG A 128 12.09 6.84 4.70
C ARG A 128 12.02 5.36 5.01
N HIS A 129 12.88 4.56 4.41
CA HIS A 129 12.97 3.13 4.66
C HIS A 129 13.20 2.86 6.17
N MET A 130 12.42 1.95 6.76
CA MET A 130 12.43 1.66 8.22
C MET A 130 12.19 2.91 9.09
N GLY A 131 11.40 3.87 8.61
CA GLY A 131 11.06 5.12 9.30
C GLY A 131 12.14 6.20 9.29
N GLN A 132 13.42 5.82 9.18
CA GLN A 132 14.56 6.74 9.36
C GLN A 132 15.72 6.57 8.37
N GLY A 133 15.74 5.49 7.61
CA GLY A 133 16.82 5.14 6.68
C GLY A 133 16.87 6.01 5.42
N ARG A 134 17.29 5.43 4.29
CA ARG A 134 17.30 6.14 3.00
C ARG A 134 15.90 6.63 2.62
N PRO A 135 15.77 7.69 1.80
CA PRO A 135 14.48 8.06 1.21
C PRO A 135 13.85 6.90 0.45
N LEU A 136 12.52 6.78 0.51
CA LEU A 136 11.79 5.95 -0.43
C LEU A 136 11.96 6.54 -1.83
N LEU A 137 12.42 5.71 -2.76
CA LEU A 137 12.70 6.15 -4.13
C LEU A 137 11.38 6.27 -4.92
N PRO A 138 11.32 7.16 -5.93
CA PRO A 138 10.16 7.26 -6.80
C PRO A 138 9.85 5.93 -7.52
N PRO A 139 8.60 5.65 -7.92
CA PRO A 139 7.42 6.53 -7.83
C PRO A 139 6.62 6.39 -6.52
N MET A 140 7.11 5.68 -5.49
CA MET A 140 6.31 5.35 -4.30
C MET A 140 5.56 6.59 -3.74
N PRO A 141 4.21 6.61 -3.75
CA PRO A 141 3.43 7.82 -3.48
C PRO A 141 3.21 8.08 -1.98
N TRP A 142 4.28 7.93 -1.18
CA TRP A 142 4.28 8.22 0.25
C TRP A 142 3.78 9.64 0.61
N PRO A 143 3.98 10.71 -0.21
CA PRO A 143 3.44 12.04 0.13
C PRO A 143 1.90 12.09 0.16
N ALA A 144 1.23 11.18 -0.55
CA ALA A 144 -0.22 11.01 -0.46
C ALA A 144 -0.58 10.14 0.75
N TYR A 145 0.05 8.96 0.88
CA TYR A 145 -0.26 7.99 1.93
C TYR A 145 0.07 8.48 3.34
N ARG A 146 1.01 9.42 3.49
CA ARG A 146 1.30 10.08 4.78
C ARG A 146 0.13 10.86 5.36
N ASN A 147 -1.00 10.98 4.66
CA ASN A 147 -2.22 11.63 5.13
C ASN A 147 -3.31 10.62 5.56
N MET A 148 -3.12 9.31 5.34
CA MET A 148 -4.03 8.28 5.85
C MET A 148 -4.11 8.33 7.38
N THR A 149 -5.14 7.79 8.02
CA THR A 149 -5.15 7.71 9.49
C THR A 149 -4.15 6.66 9.98
N ASP A 150 -3.70 6.74 11.25
CA ASP A 150 -2.87 5.66 11.81
C ASP A 150 -3.61 4.32 11.80
N ALA A 151 -4.93 4.34 12.01
CA ALA A 151 -5.79 3.16 11.89
C ALA A 151 -5.79 2.57 10.47
N ASP A 152 -5.82 3.40 9.43
CA ASP A 152 -5.74 2.93 8.04
C ASP A 152 -4.36 2.32 7.72
N LEU A 153 -3.26 2.93 8.18
CA LEU A 153 -1.92 2.40 7.97
C LEU A 153 -1.70 1.09 8.75
N ALA A 154 -2.20 1.01 9.98
CA ALA A 154 -2.19 -0.22 10.78
C ALA A 154 -3.02 -1.32 10.12
N ALA A 155 -4.20 -0.99 9.58
CA ALA A 155 -5.04 -1.91 8.83
C ALA A 155 -4.33 -2.47 7.59
N ILE A 156 -3.68 -1.60 6.79
CA ILE A 156 -2.86 -2.01 5.65
C ILE A 156 -1.76 -2.99 6.10
N TYR A 157 -0.99 -2.63 7.13
CA TYR A 157 0.06 -3.49 7.66
C TYR A 157 -0.50 -4.86 8.10
N ALA A 158 -1.59 -4.88 8.87
CA ALA A 158 -2.23 -6.11 9.32
C ALA A 158 -2.68 -7.00 8.16
N TYR A 159 -3.27 -6.44 7.10
CA TYR A 159 -3.64 -7.20 5.91
C TYR A 159 -2.41 -7.75 5.16
N LEU A 160 -1.36 -6.94 4.97
CA LEU A 160 -0.12 -7.40 4.33
C LEU A 160 0.55 -8.55 5.09
N GLN A 161 0.38 -8.64 6.41
CA GLN A 161 0.86 -9.78 7.20
C GLN A 161 0.07 -11.09 6.96
N GLN A 162 -1.08 -11.03 6.28
CA GLN A 162 -1.95 -12.19 6.01
C GLN A 162 -1.90 -12.65 4.55
N VAL A 163 -1.31 -11.87 3.63
CA VAL A 163 -1.24 -12.27 2.21
C VAL A 163 -0.33 -13.49 2.04
N THR A 164 -0.51 -14.22 0.95
CA THR A 164 0.32 -15.39 0.64
C THR A 164 1.81 -15.00 0.57
N PRO A 165 2.69 -15.63 1.36
CA PRO A 165 4.13 -15.40 1.27
C PRO A 165 4.68 -15.82 -0.09
N ILE A 166 5.47 -14.95 -0.73
CA ILE A 166 6.14 -15.24 -1.99
C ILE A 166 7.62 -14.92 -1.83
N ARG A 167 8.47 -15.94 -1.96
CA ARG A 167 9.93 -15.78 -1.95
C ARG A 167 10.38 -15.09 -3.23
N ASN A 168 10.79 -13.83 -3.11
CA ASN A 168 11.26 -12.99 -4.21
C ASN A 168 12.31 -11.99 -3.72
N PRO A 169 13.61 -12.30 -3.85
CA PRO A 169 14.69 -11.42 -3.41
C PRO A 169 14.87 -10.24 -4.38
N VAL A 170 14.16 -9.14 -4.12
CA VAL A 170 14.25 -7.90 -4.91
C VAL A 170 15.66 -7.30 -4.82
N PRO A 171 16.28 -6.87 -5.94
CA PRO A 171 17.60 -6.25 -5.94
C PRO A 171 17.62 -4.87 -5.26
N GLU A 172 18.80 -4.45 -4.81
CA GLU A 172 18.99 -3.09 -4.33
C GLU A 172 18.90 -2.06 -5.47
N PRO A 173 18.45 -0.82 -5.18
CA PRO A 173 18.41 0.25 -6.17
C PRO A 173 19.77 0.51 -6.83
N LEU A 174 19.75 0.82 -8.13
CA LEU A 174 20.95 1.27 -8.84
C LEU A 174 21.12 2.78 -8.69
N SER A 175 22.36 3.22 -8.47
CA SER A 175 22.69 4.65 -8.44
C SER A 175 22.45 5.31 -9.81
N PRO A 176 22.31 6.65 -9.87
CA PRO A 176 22.38 7.36 -11.14
C PRO A 176 23.66 7.00 -11.91
N ALA A 177 23.59 7.03 -13.24
CA ALA A 177 24.79 7.03 -14.06
C ALA A 177 25.65 8.26 -13.70
N GLN A 178 26.95 8.04 -13.51
CA GLN A 178 27.92 9.11 -13.19
C GLN A 178 28.24 9.98 -14.41
#